data_AF-A0A955GQL5-F1
#
_entry.id   AF-A0A955GQL5-F1
#
_cell.length_a   1.000
_cell.length_b   1.000
_cell.length_c   1.000
_cell.angle_alpha   90.00
_cell.angle_beta   90.00
_cell.angle_gamma   90.00
#
_symmetry.space_group_name_H-M   'P 1'
#
loop_
_entity.id
_entity.type
_entity.pdbx_description
1 polymer ?
#
loop_
_entity_poly.entity_id
_entity_poly.type
_entity_poly.pdbx_seq_one_letter_code
_entity_poly.pdbx_strand_id
1 'polypeptide(L)'
;MFHLTEDFIQRQKKEIEKRLSRYNDTKTVKEQLNLIGNVTPYQKYKVEIVSTYLQKALKKIEDKTYGTCEVCCEPIPHERLDLVPAALAHVACEDKRMLN
;
A
#
# COMPACT_ATOMS: atom_id res chain seq x y z
N MET A 1 -10.18 11.77 -19.61
CA MET A 1 -9.93 11.63 -18.16
C MET A 1 -9.78 10.14 -17.90
N PHE A 2 -8.57 9.66 -17.59
CA PHE A 2 -8.33 8.24 -17.34
C PHE A 2 -8.86 7.88 -15.96
N HIS A 3 -10.03 7.25 -15.93
CA HIS A 3 -10.61 6.73 -14.70
C HIS A 3 -10.29 5.24 -14.60
N LEU A 4 -9.83 4.81 -13.41
CA LEU A 4 -9.74 3.39 -13.11
C LEU A 4 -11.15 2.79 -13.22
N THR A 5 -11.27 1.61 -13.83
CA THR A 5 -12.56 0.92 -13.91
C THR A 5 -12.97 0.38 -12.53
N GLU A 6 -14.27 0.25 -12.28
CA GLU A 6 -14.77 -0.33 -11.03
C GLU A 6 -14.19 -1.75 -10.81
N ASP A 7 -14.17 -2.57 -11.86
CA ASP A 7 -13.56 -3.91 -11.81
C ASP A 7 -12.08 -3.88 -11.44
N PHE A 8 -11.34 -2.89 -11.93
CA PHE A 8 -9.94 -2.69 -11.54
C PHE A 8 -9.84 -2.36 -10.06
N ILE A 9 -10.62 -1.38 -9.57
CA ILE A 9 -10.64 -0.98 -8.16
C ILE A 9 -11.00 -2.16 -7.26
N GLN A 10 -11.99 -2.97 -7.61
CA GLN A 10 -12.40 -4.15 -6.83
C GLN A 10 -11.33 -5.25 -6.80
N ARG A 11 -10.63 -5.50 -7.93
CA ARG A 11 -9.48 -6.42 -7.95
C ARG A 11 -8.35 -5.92 -7.05
N GLN A 12 -8.04 -4.62 -7.13
CA GLN A 12 -7.02 -3.98 -6.32
C GLN A 12 -7.37 -4.04 -4.83
N LYS A 13 -8.62 -3.75 -4.46
CA LYS A 13 -9.13 -3.87 -3.09
C LYS A 13 -8.91 -5.28 -2.52
N LYS A 14 -9.32 -6.32 -3.26
CA LYS A 14 -9.09 -7.72 -2.85
C LYS A 14 -7.62 -8.05 -2.64
N GLU A 15 -6.74 -7.58 -3.52
CA GLU A 15 -5.30 -7.82 -3.40
C GLU A 15 -4.70 -7.09 -2.19
N ILE A 16 -5.12 -5.85 -1.92
CA ILE A 16 -4.71 -5.08 -0.74
C ILE A 16 -5.16 -5.78 0.54
N GLU A 17 -6.42 -6.18 0.63
CA GLU A 17 -6.97 -6.91 1.79
C GLU A 17 -6.25 -8.24 2.02
N LYS A 18 -5.97 -9.00 0.95
CA LYS A 18 -5.19 -10.25 1.01
C LYS A 18 -3.75 -10.03 1.49
N ARG A 19 -3.12 -8.91 1.13
CA ARG A 19 -1.78 -8.55 1.65
C ARG A 19 -1.84 -8.11 3.10
N LEU A 20 -2.85 -7.34 3.49
CA LEU A 20 -3.06 -6.91 4.86
C LEU A 20 -3.37 -8.07 5.79
N SER A 21 -4.18 -9.04 5.37
CA SER A 21 -4.44 -10.23 6.18
C SER A 21 -3.16 -11.00 6.49
N ARG A 22 -2.21 -11.09 5.54
CA ARG A 22 -0.89 -11.69 5.80
C ARG A 22 -0.04 -10.92 6.81
N TYR A 23 -0.24 -9.61 6.95
CA TYR A 23 0.50 -8.77 7.91
C TYR A 23 -0.21 -8.61 9.26
N ASN A 24 -1.52 -8.84 9.29
CA ASN A 24 -2.37 -8.79 10.49
C ASN A 24 -2.66 -10.17 11.09
N ASP A 25 -2.49 -11.28 10.36
CA ASP A 25 -2.56 -12.64 10.90
C ASP A 25 -1.29 -12.91 11.71
N THR A 26 -1.44 -12.74 13.01
CA THR A 26 -0.42 -12.42 14.00
C THR A 26 0.46 -13.59 14.42
N LYS A 27 0.24 -14.84 13.97
CA LYS A 27 1.05 -15.99 14.40
C LYS A 27 2.56 -15.90 14.08
N THR A 28 3.03 -14.95 13.27
CA THR A 28 4.44 -14.95 12.79
C THR A 28 5.20 -13.62 12.76
N VAL A 29 4.62 -12.42 12.94
CA VAL A 29 5.45 -11.19 12.93
C VAL A 29 5.03 -10.12 13.93
N LYS A 30 3.78 -9.63 13.93
CA LYS A 30 3.33 -8.62 14.91
C LYS A 30 3.45 -9.12 16.35
N GLU A 31 3.11 -10.39 16.56
CA GLU A 31 3.20 -11.05 17.85
C GLU A 31 4.67 -11.35 18.22
N GLN A 32 5.53 -11.70 17.25
CA GLN A 32 6.99 -11.77 17.46
C GLN A 32 7.62 -10.41 17.80
N LEU A 33 7.15 -9.33 17.17
CA LEU A 33 7.54 -7.95 17.44
C LEU A 33 7.27 -7.59 18.91
N ASN A 34 6.10 -7.98 19.42
CA ASN A 34 5.64 -7.66 20.76
C ASN A 34 6.13 -8.65 21.85
N LEU A 35 6.33 -9.94 21.51
CA LEU A 35 6.62 -11.01 22.48
C LEU A 35 8.09 -11.44 22.54
N ILE A 36 8.82 -11.43 21.42
CA ILE A 36 10.12 -12.10 21.33
C ILE A 36 11.26 -11.10 21.03
N GLY A 37 10.95 -9.91 20.51
CA GLY A 37 11.94 -8.89 20.15
C GLY A 37 12.83 -9.27 18.95
N ASN A 38 12.78 -10.52 18.48
CA ASN A 38 13.57 -11.03 17.37
C ASN A 38 12.72 -11.14 16.10
N VAL A 39 12.54 -10.03 15.39
CA VAL A 39 12.11 -10.02 13.99
C VAL A 39 13.27 -9.61 13.10
N THR A 40 13.31 -10.10 11.87
CA THR A 40 14.25 -9.60 10.87
C THR A 40 13.88 -8.16 10.47
N PRO A 41 14.86 -7.33 10.04
CA PRO A 41 14.58 -5.99 9.52
C PRO A 41 13.54 -5.98 8.39
N TYR A 42 13.52 -7.01 7.55
CA TYR A 42 12.55 -7.16 6.47
C TYR A 42 11.12 -7.38 6.99
N GLN A 43 10.95 -8.24 8.00
CA GLN A 43 9.67 -8.45 8.65
C GLN A 43 9.16 -7.17 9.32
N LYS A 44 10.05 -6.45 10.02
CA LYS A 44 9.72 -5.15 10.62
C LYS A 44 9.26 -4.14 9.56
N TYR A 45 10.00 -4.01 8.46
CA TYR A 45 9.63 -3.15 7.33
C TYR A 45 8.25 -3.47 6.74
N LYS A 46 7.92 -4.77 6.57
CA LYS A 46 6.61 -5.17 6.07
C LYS A 46 5.47 -4.77 7.01
N VAL A 47 5.66 -4.93 8.30
CA VAL A 47 4.64 -4.63 9.31
C VAL A 47 4.50 -3.13 9.54
N GLU A 48 5.59 -2.39 9.71
CA GLU A 48 5.54 -0.97 10.08
C GLU A 48 5.33 -0.06 8.87
N ILE A 49 5.93 -0.38 7.73
CA ILE A 49 5.89 0.50 6.55
C ILE A 49 4.86 -0.01 5.56
N VAL A 50 5.04 -1.21 5.02
CA VAL A 50 4.19 -1.69 3.91
C VAL A 50 2.73 -1.82 4.32
N SER A 51 2.44 -2.29 5.54
CA SER A 51 1.05 -2.38 6.02
C SER A 51 0.37 -1.00 6.10
N THR A 52 1.10 0.05 6.51
CA THR A 52 0.57 1.42 6.55
C THR A 52 0.24 1.93 5.15
N TYR A 53 1.08 1.67 4.15
CA TYR A 53 0.79 2.05 2.77
C TYR A 53 -0.43 1.30 2.21
N LEU A 54 -0.57 0.02 2.53
CA LEU A 54 -1.75 -0.78 2.16
C LEU A 54 -3.03 -0.26 2.83
N GLN A 55 -2.97 0.10 4.10
CA GLN A 55 -4.10 0.70 4.83
C GLN A 55 -4.51 2.04 4.22
N LYS A 56 -3.53 2.90 3.89
CA LYS A 56 -3.78 4.17 3.20
C LYS A 56 -4.42 3.94 1.82
N ALA A 57 -3.89 3.01 1.04
CA ALA A 57 -4.44 2.66 -0.26
C ALA A 57 -5.90 2.20 -0.16
N LEU A 58 -6.22 1.34 0.81
CA LEU A 58 -7.59 0.89 1.08
C LEU A 58 -8.51 2.06 1.44
N LYS A 59 -8.05 2.95 2.32
CA LYS A 59 -8.78 4.18 2.66
C LYS A 59 -9.04 5.05 1.43
N LYS A 60 -8.07 5.19 0.51
CA LYS A 60 -8.28 5.93 -0.74
C LYS A 60 -9.31 5.26 -1.66
N ILE A 61 -9.45 3.94 -1.62
CA ILE A 61 -10.53 3.23 -2.33
C ILE A 61 -11.88 3.62 -1.73
N GLU A 62 -12.01 3.59 -0.40
CA GLU A 62 -13.23 4.00 0.31
C GLU A 62 -13.60 5.46 0.03
N ASP A 63 -12.59 6.34 0.05
CA ASP A 63 -12.73 7.78 -0.22
C ASP A 63 -12.87 8.09 -1.73
N LYS A 64 -12.87 7.07 -2.61
CA LYS A 64 -12.93 7.19 -4.08
C LYS A 64 -11.81 8.05 -4.71
N THR A 65 -10.64 8.09 -4.09
CA THR A 65 -9.44 8.82 -4.56
C THR A 65 -8.27 7.90 -4.93
N TYR A 66 -8.50 6.58 -4.93
CA TYR A 66 -7.47 5.60 -5.29
C TYR A 66 -6.96 5.81 -6.72
N GLY A 67 -5.64 5.63 -6.89
CA GLY A 67 -4.96 5.92 -8.15
C GLY A 67 -4.66 7.39 -8.40
N THR A 68 -4.89 8.29 -7.44
CA THR A 68 -4.46 9.70 -7.52
C THR A 68 -3.18 9.90 -6.71
N CYS A 69 -2.16 10.50 -7.33
CA CYS A 69 -0.89 10.79 -6.67
C CYS A 69 -1.05 11.81 -5.54
N GLU A 70 -0.49 11.52 -4.37
CA GLU A 70 -0.55 12.42 -3.20
C GLU A 70 0.34 13.67 -3.31
N VAL A 71 1.23 13.72 -4.31
CA VAL A 71 2.21 14.81 -4.46
C VAL A 71 1.75 15.80 -5.51
N CYS A 72 1.40 15.33 -6.70
CA CYS A 72 1.02 16.19 -7.82
C CYS A 72 -0.47 16.14 -8.18
N CYS A 73 -1.27 15.32 -7.48
CA CYS A 73 -2.70 15.13 -7.75
C CYS A 73 -3.04 14.55 -9.14
N GLU A 74 -2.03 14.09 -9.89
CA GLU A 74 -2.24 13.45 -11.20
C GLU A 74 -2.48 11.94 -11.08
N PRO A 75 -3.12 11.29 -12.07
CA PRO A 75 -3.37 9.86 -12.07
C PRO A 75 -2.08 9.03 -12.04
N ILE A 76 -2.01 8.06 -11.13
CA ILE A 76 -0.94 7.05 -11.05
C ILE A 76 -1.16 6.04 -12.20
N PRO A 77 -0.11 5.67 -12.96
CA PRO A 77 -0.22 4.71 -14.05
C PRO A 77 -0.83 3.38 -13.60
N HIS A 78 -1.74 2.85 -14.41
CA HIS A 78 -2.39 1.55 -14.18
C HIS A 78 -1.37 0.42 -13.95
N GLU A 79 -0.35 0.35 -14.80
CA GLU A 79 0.73 -0.66 -14.72
C GLU A 79 1.44 -0.63 -13.36
N ARG A 80 1.62 0.57 -12.79
CA ARG A 80 2.21 0.73 -11.46
C ARG A 80 1.28 0.23 -10.38
N LEU A 81 -0.03 0.49 -10.47
CA LEU A 81 -1.01 0.00 -9.51
C LEU A 81 -1.17 -1.52 -9.59
N ASP A 82 -1.09 -2.12 -10.78
CA ASP A 82 -1.09 -3.57 -10.96
C ASP A 82 0.11 -4.24 -10.28
N LEU A 83 1.31 -3.65 -10.42
CA LEU A 83 2.52 -4.16 -9.77
C LEU A 83 2.56 -3.84 -8.26
N VAL A 84 2.16 -2.63 -7.89
CA VAL A 84 2.25 -2.06 -6.55
C VAL A 84 0.89 -1.46 -6.14
N PRO A 85 -0.06 -2.28 -5.66
CA PRO A 85 -1.37 -1.83 -5.17
C PRO A 85 -1.32 -0.83 -4.01
N ALA A 86 -0.19 -0.76 -3.30
CA ALA A 86 0.03 0.17 -2.20
C ALA A 86 0.61 1.53 -2.65
N ALA A 87 0.76 1.77 -3.96
CA ALA A 87 1.36 2.99 -4.47
C ALA A 87 0.45 4.20 -4.23
N LEU A 88 0.99 5.22 -3.56
CA LEU A 88 0.30 6.48 -3.25
C LEU A 88 0.78 7.64 -4.14
N ALA A 89 1.85 7.44 -4.90
CA ALA A 89 2.43 8.43 -5.81
C ALA A 89 3.11 7.76 -7.01
N HIS A 90 3.39 8.54 -8.07
CA HIS A 90 4.32 8.15 -9.13
C HIS A 90 5.71 7.88 -8.56
N VAL A 91 6.52 7.07 -9.27
CA VAL A 91 7.93 6.81 -8.88
C VAL A 91 8.69 8.13 -8.69
N ALA A 92 8.67 9.00 -9.70
CA ALA A 92 9.37 10.29 -9.65
C ALA A 92 8.86 11.25 -8.55
N CYS A 93 7.60 11.10 -8.12
CA CYS A 93 7.06 11.91 -7.03
C CYS A 93 7.41 11.32 -5.65
N GLU A 94 7.47 9.99 -5.56
CA GLU A 94 7.93 9.29 -4.36
C GLU A 94 9.40 9.60 -4.06
N ASP A 95 10.26 9.59 -5.09
CA ASP A 95 11.68 9.91 -4.94
C ASP A 95 11.89 11.32 -4.39
N LYS A 96 11.10 12.31 -4.86
CA LYS A 96 11.12 13.68 -4.34
C LYS A 96 10.67 13.78 -2.88
N ARG A 97 9.79 12.88 -2.42
CA ARG A 97 9.29 12.86 -1.04
C ARG A 97 10.34 12.34 -0.06
N MET A 98 11.20 11.42 -0.48
CA MET A 98 12.23 10.81 0.38
C MET A 98 13.52 11.65 0.49
N LEU A 99 13.66 12.71 -0.29
CA LEU A 99 14.80 13.62 -0.30
C LEU A 99 14.62 14.86 0.62
N ASN A 100 13.50 14.94 1.33
CA ASN A 100 13.17 16.00 2.30
C ASN A 100 12.90 15.40 3.68
#